data_AF-A0A971AA67-F1
#
_entry.id   AF-A0A971AA67-F1
#
_cell.length_a   1.000
_cell.length_b   1.000
_cell.length_c   1.000
_cell.angle_alpha   90.00
_cell.angle_beta   90.00
_cell.angle_gamma   90.00
#
_symmetry.space_group_name_H-M   'P 1'
#
loop_
_entity.id
_entity.type
_entity.pdbx_description
1 polymer ?
#
loop_
_entity_poly.entity_id
_entity_poly.type
_entity_poly.pdbx_seq_one_letter_code
_entity_poly.pdbx_strand_id
1 'polypeptide(L)'
;MNGQPENMSVSLYNAPSDFMLNITQETVLLRFADVLLMGAELGSSKSQEYLDMVRSRVNLHSIPVTSENIKSERRFELAFEGIHYYDLLRWGDAETEINKLKNIPVKNQNQNALYSTTFRTETNGFLPIPNSQILLSDGVLKQNAGWE
;
A
#
# COMPACT_ATOMS: atom_id res chain seq x y z
N MET A 1 -6.63 -29.92 12.20
CA MET A 1 -6.26 -28.60 12.78
C MET A 1 -7.27 -28.29 13.85
N ASN A 2 -6.87 -28.32 15.12
CA ASN A 2 -7.79 -28.37 16.26
C ASN A 2 -8.23 -26.96 16.73
N GLY A 3 -8.02 -25.94 15.89
CA GLY A 3 -8.36 -24.54 16.17
C GLY A 3 -7.60 -23.90 17.33
N GLN A 4 -6.60 -24.58 17.89
CA GLN A 4 -5.80 -24.05 18.98
C GLN A 4 -4.67 -23.19 18.41
N PRO A 5 -4.46 -21.96 18.92
CA PRO A 5 -3.31 -21.15 18.53
C PRO A 5 -2.03 -21.84 19.01
N GLU A 6 -1.23 -22.32 18.06
CA GLU A 6 0.11 -22.83 18.29
C GLU A 6 1.14 -21.73 18.02
N ASN A 7 2.28 -21.80 18.70
CA ASN A 7 3.36 -20.83 18.51
C ASN A 7 3.94 -20.94 17.09
N MET A 8 4.17 -19.81 16.42
CA MET A 8 4.79 -19.77 15.10
C MET A 8 6.31 -20.00 15.11
N SER A 9 6.93 -20.03 16.30
CA SER A 9 8.33 -20.41 16.47
C SER A 9 8.45 -21.84 17.04
N VAL A 10 9.45 -22.57 16.54
CA VAL A 10 9.86 -23.86 17.09
C VAL A 10 11.04 -23.63 18.03
N SER A 11 10.92 -24.09 19.28
CA SER A 11 12.06 -24.09 20.20
C SER A 11 13.12 -25.09 19.71
N LEU A 12 14.28 -24.57 19.32
CA LEU A 12 15.45 -25.39 19.01
C LEU A 12 16.20 -25.70 20.32
N TYR A 13 16.67 -26.95 20.47
CA TYR A 13 17.56 -27.37 21.57
C TYR A 13 17.04 -27.15 23.00
N ASN A 14 15.73 -27.36 23.25
CA ASN A 14 15.14 -27.17 24.58
C ASN A 14 15.30 -25.74 25.13
N ALA A 15 15.47 -24.74 24.26
CA ALA A 15 15.49 -23.35 24.69
C ALA A 15 14.17 -22.99 25.41
N PRO A 16 14.21 -22.25 26.53
CA PRO A 16 13.02 -21.80 27.22
C PRO A 16 12.14 -20.98 26.26
N SER A 17 10.83 -21.17 26.34
CA SER A 17 9.87 -20.40 25.54
C SER A 17 9.95 -18.92 25.91
N ASP A 18 10.58 -18.12 25.06
CA ASP A 18 10.62 -16.67 25.21
C ASP A 18 9.45 -16.05 24.43
N PHE A 19 8.43 -15.60 25.16
CA PHE A 19 7.25 -14.96 24.58
C PHE A 19 7.58 -13.63 23.89
N MET A 20 8.73 -13.00 24.20
CA MET A 20 9.17 -11.78 23.54
C MET A 20 9.77 -12.03 22.15
N LEU A 21 10.18 -13.27 21.83
CA LEU A 21 10.66 -13.63 20.48
C LEU A 21 9.52 -14.06 19.54
N ASN A 22 8.29 -14.20 20.06
CA ASN A 22 7.11 -14.62 19.31
C ASN A 22 6.20 -13.45 18.88
N ILE A 23 6.65 -12.21 19.03
CA ILE A 23 5.93 -11.01 18.59
C ILE A 23 6.24 -10.65 17.13
N THR A 24 6.43 -11.64 16.26
CA THR A 24 6.61 -11.38 14.83
C THR A 24 5.29 -10.99 14.21
N GLN A 25 5.22 -9.82 13.60
CA GLN A 25 4.09 -9.42 12.76
C GLN A 25 4.34 -9.87 11.33
N GLU A 26 3.40 -10.59 10.74
CA GLU A 26 3.51 -11.01 9.35
C GLU A 26 3.38 -9.80 8.42
N THR A 27 4.16 -9.80 7.33
CA THR A 27 3.96 -8.84 6.25
C THR A 27 2.72 -9.25 5.46
N VAL A 28 1.71 -8.40 5.48
CA VAL A 28 0.49 -8.61 4.70
C VAL A 28 0.81 -8.32 3.23
N LEU A 29 0.76 -9.36 2.39
CA LEU A 29 0.85 -9.22 0.93
C LEU A 29 -0.53 -9.06 0.28
N LEU A 30 -1.53 -9.79 0.81
CA LEU A 30 -2.91 -9.72 0.36
C LEU A 30 -3.80 -10.09 1.56
N ARG A 31 -4.94 -9.42 1.69
CA ARG A 31 -5.94 -9.77 2.70
C ARG A 31 -7.35 -9.62 2.17
N PHE A 32 -8.29 -10.24 2.87
CA PHE A 32 -9.67 -10.36 2.41
C PHE A 32 -10.36 -9.02 2.15
N ALA A 33 -10.10 -8.00 2.97
CA ALA A 33 -10.68 -6.66 2.75
C ALA A 33 -10.26 -6.05 1.40
N ASP A 34 -9.02 -6.26 0.95
CA ASP A 34 -8.56 -5.79 -0.35
C ASP A 34 -9.33 -6.49 -1.49
N VAL A 35 -9.54 -7.81 -1.39
CA VAL A 35 -10.35 -8.58 -2.35
C VAL A 35 -11.79 -8.07 -2.43
N LEU A 36 -12.40 -7.76 -1.28
CA LEU A 36 -13.75 -7.17 -1.23
C LEU A 36 -13.78 -5.81 -1.92
N LEU A 37 -12.83 -4.93 -1.63
CA LEU A 37 -12.78 -3.58 -2.21
C LEU A 37 -12.43 -3.62 -3.71
N MET A 38 -11.56 -4.52 -4.17
CA MET A 38 -11.31 -4.75 -5.60
C MET A 38 -12.58 -5.24 -6.31
N GLY A 39 -13.31 -6.18 -5.71
CA GLY A 39 -14.59 -6.65 -6.24
C GLY A 39 -15.65 -5.55 -6.29
N ALA A 40 -15.67 -4.66 -5.28
CA ALA A 40 -16.56 -3.52 -5.26
C ALA A 40 -16.22 -2.52 -6.38
N GLU A 41 -14.93 -2.23 -6.57
CA GLU A 41 -14.39 -1.37 -7.62
C GLU A 41 -14.69 -1.86 -9.04
N LEU A 42 -14.61 -3.18 -9.27
CA LEU A 42 -14.90 -3.80 -10.56
C LEU A 42 -16.40 -3.76 -10.93
N GLY A 43 -17.27 -3.34 -10.00
CA GLY A 43 -18.72 -3.29 -10.23
C GLY A 43 -19.41 -4.64 -10.07
N SER A 44 -18.94 -5.48 -9.14
CA SER A 44 -19.64 -6.72 -8.74
C SER A 44 -21.12 -6.46 -8.42
N SER A 45 -21.99 -7.44 -8.71
CA SER A 45 -23.38 -7.42 -8.23
C SER A 45 -23.53 -7.27 -6.71
N LYS A 46 -22.45 -7.57 -5.98
CA LYS A 46 -22.33 -7.47 -4.51
C LYS A 46 -21.50 -6.27 -4.04
N SER A 47 -21.22 -5.27 -4.88
CA SER A 47 -20.33 -4.16 -4.48
C SER A 47 -20.74 -3.48 -3.17
N GLN A 48 -22.05 -3.28 -2.95
CA GLN A 48 -22.55 -2.66 -1.72
C GLN A 48 -22.31 -3.55 -0.50
N GLU A 49 -22.58 -4.85 -0.62
CA GLU A 49 -22.31 -5.84 0.43
C GLU A 49 -20.81 -5.86 0.77
N TYR A 50 -19.93 -5.86 -0.23
CA TYR A 50 -18.48 -5.87 -0.04
C TYR A 50 -17.96 -4.63 0.69
N LEU A 51 -18.44 -3.44 0.32
CA LEU A 51 -18.08 -2.20 1.01
C LEU A 51 -18.60 -2.20 2.45
N ASP A 52 -19.85 -2.63 2.66
CA ASP A 52 -20.46 -2.66 3.98
C ASP A 52 -19.79 -3.69 4.91
N MET A 53 -19.30 -4.82 4.38
CA MET A 53 -18.52 -5.80 5.15
C MET A 53 -17.24 -5.18 5.74
N VAL A 54 -16.51 -4.39 4.94
CA VAL A 54 -15.27 -3.72 5.39
C VAL A 54 -15.58 -2.69 6.48
N ARG A 55 -16.62 -1.89 6.27
CA ARG A 55 -17.04 -0.79 7.16
C ARG A 55 -17.66 -1.29 8.47
N SER A 56 -18.55 -2.28 8.40
CA SER A 56 -19.24 -2.83 9.57
C SER A 56 -18.29 -3.53 10.54
N ARG A 57 -17.19 -4.13 10.05
CA ARG A 57 -16.16 -4.76 10.88
C ARG A 57 -15.44 -3.75 11.80
N VAL A 58 -15.48 -2.45 11.49
CA VAL A 58 -15.00 -1.35 12.36
C VAL A 58 -16.14 -0.46 12.87
N ASN A 59 -17.39 -0.96 12.85
CA ASN A 59 -18.59 -0.25 13.31
C ASN A 59 -18.91 1.07 12.59
N LEU A 60 -18.51 1.22 11.32
CA LEU A 60 -18.90 2.36 10.49
C LEU A 60 -20.24 2.09 9.79
N HIS A 61 -21.04 3.15 9.61
CA HIS A 61 -22.32 3.07 8.90
C HIS A 61 -22.10 2.80 7.40
N SER A 62 -23.09 2.17 6.76
CA SER A 62 -23.12 1.99 5.31
C SER A 62 -23.05 3.35 4.58
N ILE A 63 -22.40 3.36 3.43
CA ILE A 63 -22.34 4.49 2.49
C ILE A 63 -22.57 3.94 1.08
N PRO A 64 -23.12 4.72 0.14
CA PRO A 64 -23.35 4.24 -1.21
C PRO A 64 -22.03 3.92 -1.91
N VAL A 65 -22.01 2.85 -2.70
CA VAL A 65 -20.87 2.56 -3.57
C VAL A 65 -20.73 3.63 -4.65
N THR A 66 -19.64 4.38 -4.58
CA THR A 66 -19.18 5.28 -5.63
C THR A 66 -17.67 5.11 -5.80
N SER A 67 -17.12 5.55 -6.94
CA SER A 67 -15.67 5.55 -7.17
C SER A 67 -14.93 6.26 -6.04
N GLU A 68 -15.42 7.44 -5.64
CA GLU A 68 -14.81 8.27 -4.60
C GLU A 68 -14.86 7.59 -3.23
N ASN A 69 -15.99 6.95 -2.89
CA ASN A 69 -16.13 6.24 -1.63
C ASN A 69 -15.23 5.01 -1.57
N ILE A 70 -15.08 4.26 -2.67
CA ILE A 70 -14.17 3.12 -2.74
C ILE A 70 -12.71 3.58 -2.62
N LYS A 71 -12.30 4.63 -3.36
CA LYS A 71 -10.95 5.19 -3.28
C LYS A 71 -10.61 5.65 -1.85
N SER A 72 -11.57 6.32 -1.20
CA SER A 72 -11.45 6.76 0.19
C SER A 72 -11.35 5.57 1.15
N GLU A 73 -12.23 4.56 1.01
CA GLU A 73 -12.21 3.37 1.86
C GLU A 73 -10.90 2.60 1.71
N ARG A 74 -10.39 2.40 0.48
CA ARG A 74 -9.10 1.75 0.23
C ARG A 74 -7.94 2.51 0.89
N ARG A 75 -7.95 3.85 0.85
CA ARG A 75 -6.93 4.68 1.49
C ARG A 75 -6.88 4.49 3.01
N PHE A 76 -8.03 4.38 3.66
CA PHE A 76 -8.10 4.24 5.11
C PHE A 76 -7.91 2.79 5.57
N GLU A 77 -8.58 1.86 4.92
CA GLU A 77 -8.54 0.44 5.26
C GLU A 77 -7.13 -0.10 5.07
N LEU A 78 -6.45 0.22 3.97
CA LEU A 78 -5.15 -0.35 3.56
C LEU A 78 -3.97 0.59 3.87
N ALA A 79 -4.14 1.47 4.85
CA ALA A 79 -3.11 2.41 5.27
C ALA A 79 -1.87 1.66 5.78
N PHE A 80 -0.68 2.11 5.38
CA PHE A 80 0.62 1.51 5.73
C PHE A 80 0.87 0.09 5.18
N GLU A 81 0.07 -0.38 4.22
CA GLU A 81 0.28 -1.68 3.54
C GLU A 81 0.99 -1.57 2.18
N GLY A 82 1.48 -0.37 1.81
CA GLY A 82 2.35 -0.17 0.66
C GLY A 82 1.67 -0.13 -0.73
N ILE A 83 0.34 -0.18 -0.78
CA ILE A 83 -0.40 -0.25 -2.06
C ILE A 83 -0.99 1.08 -2.54
N HIS A 84 -1.16 2.08 -1.65
CA HIS A 84 -1.84 3.33 -1.99
C HIS A 84 -1.18 4.11 -3.14
N TYR A 85 0.15 4.08 -3.23
CA TYR A 85 0.87 4.73 -4.34
C TYR A 85 0.47 4.14 -5.70
N TYR A 86 0.37 2.82 -5.80
CA TYR A 86 -0.01 2.13 -7.03
C TYR A 86 -1.49 2.32 -7.37
N ASP A 87 -2.35 2.41 -6.35
CA ASP A 87 -3.76 2.80 -6.51
C ASP A 87 -3.87 4.20 -7.16
N LEU A 88 -3.12 5.19 -6.68
CA LEU A 88 -3.11 6.53 -7.29
C LEU A 88 -2.60 6.53 -8.74
N LEU A 89 -1.58 5.72 -9.04
CA LEU A 89 -1.04 5.61 -10.40
C LEU A 89 -2.07 5.01 -11.36
N ARG A 90 -2.68 3.87 -11.01
CA ARG A 90 -3.63 3.17 -11.89
C ARG A 90 -4.94 3.95 -12.09
N TRP A 91 -5.31 4.80 -11.14
CA TRP A 91 -6.47 5.70 -11.27
C TRP A 91 -6.16 6.98 -12.05
N GLY A 92 -4.89 7.31 -12.26
CA GLY A 92 -4.47 8.59 -12.86
C GLY A 92 -4.51 9.78 -11.90
N ASP A 93 -4.70 9.54 -10.60
CA ASP A 93 -4.83 10.59 -9.57
C ASP A 93 -3.47 11.01 -8.98
N ALA A 94 -2.39 10.29 -9.30
CA ALA A 94 -1.08 10.46 -8.68
C ALA A 94 -0.54 11.90 -8.76
N GLU A 95 -0.65 12.55 -9.93
CA GLU A 95 -0.23 13.95 -10.08
C GLU A 95 -1.01 14.86 -9.13
N THR A 96 -2.34 14.75 -9.13
CA THR A 96 -3.22 15.59 -8.32
C THR A 96 -2.97 15.40 -6.82
N GLU A 97 -2.85 14.15 -6.35
CA GLU A 97 -2.70 13.88 -4.92
C GLU A 97 -1.28 14.15 -4.41
N ILE A 98 -0.24 13.80 -5.17
CA ILE A 98 1.16 14.02 -4.73
C ILE A 98 1.51 15.50 -4.77
N ASN A 99 1.01 16.26 -5.74
CA ASN A 99 1.27 17.71 -5.81
C ASN A 99 0.62 18.51 -4.68
N LYS A 100 -0.35 17.94 -3.93
CA LYS A 100 -0.89 18.56 -2.70
C LYS A 100 0.10 18.57 -1.55
N LEU A 101 1.14 17.72 -1.59
CA LEU A 101 2.14 17.58 -0.53
C LEU A 101 3.17 18.73 -0.60
N LYS A 102 2.73 19.93 -0.22
CA LYS A 102 3.54 21.14 -0.18
C LYS A 102 3.66 21.69 1.24
N ASN A 103 4.83 22.21 1.57
CA ASN A 103 5.13 22.91 2.82
C ASN A 103 4.74 22.11 4.07
N ILE A 104 4.96 20.79 4.04
CA ILE A 104 4.71 19.91 5.16
C ILE A 104 5.79 20.19 6.22
N PRO A 105 5.43 20.58 7.44
CA PRO A 105 6.41 20.81 8.49
C PRO A 105 7.08 19.49 8.89
N VAL A 106 8.41 19.44 8.79
CA VAL A 106 9.23 18.28 9.15
C VAL A 106 10.38 18.72 10.03
N LYS A 107 11.00 17.76 10.74
CA LYS A 107 12.28 17.97 11.41
C LYS A 107 13.40 17.35 10.58
N ASN A 108 14.32 18.17 10.09
CA ASN A 108 15.56 17.71 9.47
C ASN A 108 16.70 17.95 10.45
N GLN A 109 17.33 16.89 10.95
CA GLN A 109 18.41 16.99 11.95
C GLN A 109 18.03 17.85 13.17
N ASN A 110 16.80 17.63 13.68
CA ASN A 110 16.17 18.38 14.78
C ASN A 110 15.94 19.88 14.53
N GLN A 111 16.12 20.36 13.29
CA GLN A 111 15.75 21.70 12.86
C GLN A 111 14.41 21.68 12.14
N ASN A 112 13.59 22.72 12.36
CA ASN A 112 12.32 22.87 11.64
C ASN A 112 12.62 23.14 10.16
N ALA A 113 11.99 22.36 9.28
CA ALA A 113 12.07 22.51 7.84
C ALA A 113 10.70 22.29 7.21
N LEU A 114 10.57 22.70 5.95
CA LEU A 114 9.40 22.43 5.14
C LEU A 114 9.76 21.42 4.05
N TYR A 115 8.99 20.36 3.97
CA TYR A 115 9.09 19.37 2.91
C TYR A 115 8.00 19.61 1.87
N SER A 116 8.42 19.62 0.60
CA SER A 116 7.52 19.66 -0.54
C SER A 116 7.97 18.60 -1.53
N THR A 117 7.02 17.89 -2.12
CA THR A 117 7.26 16.98 -3.24
C THR A 117 6.45 17.40 -4.45
N THR A 118 6.88 16.99 -5.63
CA THR A 118 6.20 17.23 -6.91
C THR A 118 6.20 15.93 -7.68
N PHE A 119 5.05 15.57 -8.24
CA PHE A 119 4.94 14.43 -9.14
C PHE A 119 5.69 14.73 -10.44
N ARG A 120 6.54 13.80 -10.86
CA ARG A 120 7.31 13.87 -12.10
C ARG A 120 6.50 13.23 -13.24
N THR A 121 5.68 14.02 -13.91
CA THR A 121 4.80 13.54 -14.99
C THR A 121 5.57 12.90 -16.13
N GLU A 122 6.78 13.37 -16.41
CA GLU A 122 7.66 12.81 -17.44
C GLU A 122 8.08 11.36 -17.19
N THR A 123 7.99 10.90 -15.93
CA THR A 123 8.33 9.52 -15.54
C THR A 123 7.11 8.59 -15.50
N ASN A 124 5.89 9.14 -15.64
CA ASN A 124 4.63 8.45 -15.34
C ASN A 124 4.57 7.82 -13.93
N GLY A 125 5.44 8.24 -13.00
CA GLY A 125 5.56 7.65 -11.67
C GLY A 125 6.33 6.33 -11.61
N PHE A 126 6.99 5.89 -12.68
CA PHE A 126 7.85 4.72 -12.64
C PHE A 126 9.23 5.04 -12.08
N LEU A 127 9.81 4.09 -11.34
CA LEU A 127 11.20 4.15 -10.90
C LEU A 127 12.15 3.91 -12.09
N PRO A 128 13.40 4.42 -12.03
CA PRO A 128 14.37 4.17 -13.09
C PRO A 128 14.74 2.69 -13.12
N ILE A 129 15.01 2.17 -14.31
CA ILE A 129 15.65 0.85 -14.45
C ILE A 129 17.07 0.99 -13.86
N PRO A 130 17.51 0.06 -12.98
CA PRO A 130 18.84 0.15 -12.39
C PRO A 130 19.93 0.21 -13.47
N ASN A 131 20.83 1.20 -13.38
CA ASN A 131 21.85 1.44 -14.40
C ASN A 131 22.75 0.22 -14.64
N SER A 132 23.05 -0.56 -13.60
CA SER A 132 23.80 -1.81 -13.74
C SER A 132 23.12 -2.82 -14.67
N GLN A 133 21.78 -2.91 -14.65
CA GLN A 133 21.04 -3.79 -15.53
C GLN A 133 21.08 -3.31 -16.98
N ILE A 134 21.00 -1.98 -17.20
CA ILE A 134 21.13 -1.39 -18.55
C ILE A 134 22.51 -1.71 -19.14
N LEU A 135 23.58 -1.47 -18.37
CA LEU A 135 24.95 -1.75 -18.80
C LEU A 135 25.20 -3.22 -19.09
N LEU A 136 24.65 -4.12 -18.26
CA LEU A 136 24.79 -5.58 -18.45
C LEU A 136 23.94 -6.13 -19.59
N SER A 137 22.88 -5.43 -19.99
CA SER A 137 21.98 -5.87 -21.04
C SER A 137 22.51 -5.67 -22.47
N ASP A 138 23.70 -5.05 -22.61
CA ASP A 138 24.35 -4.76 -23.89
C ASP A 138 23.40 -4.08 -24.92
N GLY A 139 22.66 -3.08 -24.45
CA GLY A 139 21.75 -2.27 -25.28
C GLY A 139 20.33 -2.83 -25.45
N VAL A 140 20.00 -3.98 -24.83
CA VAL A 140 18.63 -4.54 -24.84
C VAL A 140 17.69 -3.72 -23.95
N LEU A 141 18.11 -3.41 -22.72
CA LEU A 141 17.33 -2.57 -21.82
C LEU A 141 17.62 -1.11 -22.12
N LYS A 142 16.57 -0.38 -22.50
CA LYS A 142 16.58 1.08 -22.63
C LYS A 142 15.93 1.68 -21.40
N GLN A 143 16.42 2.84 -20.97
CA GLN A 143 15.86 3.54 -19.83
C GLN A 143 14.39 3.94 -20.08
N ASN A 144 13.60 4.04 -19.02
CA ASN A 144 12.24 4.58 -19.11
C ASN A 144 12.25 6.11 -19.29
N ALA A 145 11.20 6.62 -19.94
CA ALA A 145 11.03 8.06 -20.17
C ALA A 145 11.15 8.86 -18.86
N GLY A 146 11.80 10.02 -18.93
CA GLY A 146 12.04 10.88 -17.77
C GLY A 146 13.24 10.50 -16.90
N TRP A 147 13.94 9.40 -17.20
CA TRP A 147 15.14 8.95 -16.48
C TRP A 147 16.39 8.82 -17.35
N GLU A 148 16.30 9.25 -18.61
CA GLU A 148 17.42 9.34 -19.57
C GLU A 148 18.52 10.30 -19.12
#